data_AF-A0A507WC93-F1
#
_entry.id   AF-A0A507WC93-F1
#
_cell.length_a   1.000
_cell.length_b   1.000
_cell.length_c   1.000
_cell.angle_alpha   90.00
_cell.angle_beta   90.00
_cell.angle_gamma   90.00
#
_symmetry.space_group_name_H-M   'P 1'
#
loop_
_entity.id
_entity.type
_entity.pdbx_description
1 polymer ?
#
loop_
_entity_poly.entity_id
_entity_poly.type
_entity_poly.pdbx_seq_one_letter_code
_entity_poly.pdbx_strand_id
1 'polypeptide(L)'
;MDFKKAIENHCDWKIQFRAAINRKEKMDVATIARDNCCELGRWLESEGHIIYGYLESFKQCSTAHTHFHHEAAKVAEQINAQHFEEAEVMIGIHSEFDKASRAVNIAIIKLRAEALVK
;
A
#
# COMPACT_ATOMS: atom_id res chain seq x y z
N MET A 1 11.42 6.57 10.62
CA MET A 1 10.26 5.79 10.14
C MET A 1 9.59 5.09 11.30
N ASP A 2 8.27 5.25 11.46
CA ASP A 2 7.47 4.37 12.34
C ASP A 2 6.82 3.25 11.51
N PHE A 3 7.44 2.07 11.54
CA PHE A 3 6.96 0.90 10.81
C PHE A 3 5.59 0.40 11.28
N LYS A 4 5.22 0.60 12.56
CA LYS A 4 3.89 0.20 13.04
C LYS A 4 2.83 1.10 12.44
N LYS A 5 3.10 2.42 12.44
CA LYS A 5 2.20 3.39 11.82
C LYS A 5 2.05 3.16 10.31
N ALA A 6 3.15 2.80 9.64
CA ALA A 6 3.10 2.42 8.24
C ALA A 6 2.14 1.24 7.99
N ILE A 7 2.23 0.17 8.78
CA ILE A 7 1.32 -0.99 8.66
C ILE A 7 -0.14 -0.59 8.88
N GLU A 8 -0.43 0.19 9.93
CA GLU A 8 -1.79 0.67 10.21
C GLU A 8 -2.37 1.44 9.02
N ASN A 9 -1.62 2.42 8.49
CA ASN A 9 -2.05 3.22 7.36
C ASN A 9 -2.33 2.36 6.11
N HIS A 10 -1.59 1.26 5.90
CA HIS A 10 -1.82 0.35 4.77
C HIS A 10 -3.03 -0.57 4.99
N CYS A 11 -3.30 -0.98 6.23
CA CYS A 11 -4.51 -1.73 6.59
C CYS A 11 -5.79 -0.91 6.41
N ASP A 12 -5.72 0.41 6.68
CA ASP A 12 -6.88 1.31 6.64
C ASP A 12 -7.41 1.54 5.22
N TRP A 13 -6.63 1.28 4.17
CA TRP A 13 -7.05 1.49 2.78
C TRP A 13 -8.33 0.73 2.41
N LYS A 14 -8.50 -0.51 2.92
CA LYS A 14 -9.73 -1.27 2.67
C LYS A 14 -10.97 -0.58 3.24
N ILE A 15 -10.83 0.07 4.39
CA ILE A 15 -11.90 0.84 5.03
C ILE A 15 -12.19 2.10 4.21
N GLN A 16 -11.14 2.80 3.75
CA GLN A 16 -11.28 3.99 2.91
C GLN A 16 -11.98 3.67 1.58
N PHE A 17 -11.61 2.59 0.90
CA PHE A 17 -12.29 2.15 -0.32
C PHE A 17 -13.76 1.82 -0.07
N ARG A 18 -14.06 1.05 0.98
CA ARG A 18 -15.46 0.75 1.35
C ARG A 18 -16.26 2.02 1.63
N ALA A 19 -15.66 3.00 2.31
CA ALA A 19 -16.31 4.27 2.59
C ALA A 19 -16.59 5.05 1.30
N ALA A 20 -15.62 5.13 0.39
CA ALA A 20 -15.77 5.80 -0.91
C ALA A 20 -16.83 5.12 -1.80
N ILE A 21 -16.87 3.79 -1.84
CA ILE A 21 -17.92 3.01 -2.51
C ILE A 21 -19.30 3.37 -1.97
N ASN A 22 -19.48 3.30 -0.64
CA ASN A 22 -20.78 3.58 0.00
C ASN A 22 -21.24 5.03 -0.20
N ARG A 23 -20.30 5.98 -0.16
CA ARG A 23 -20.57 7.41 -0.33
C ARG A 23 -20.63 7.82 -1.81
N LYS A 24 -20.30 6.92 -2.74
CA LYS A 24 -20.12 7.21 -4.17
C LYS A 24 -19.18 8.38 -4.40
N GLU A 25 -18.13 8.45 -3.59
CA GLU A 25 -17.15 9.53 -3.57
C GLU A 25 -15.98 9.19 -4.49
N LYS A 26 -15.48 10.20 -5.21
CA LYS A 26 -14.29 10.04 -6.04
C LYS A 26 -13.02 10.06 -5.20
N MET A 27 -12.02 9.32 -5.64
CA MET A 27 -10.70 9.24 -5.02
C MET A 27 -9.63 9.83 -5.94
N ASP A 28 -8.56 10.36 -5.35
CA ASP A 28 -7.42 10.89 -6.11
C ASP A 28 -6.51 9.75 -6.58
N VAL A 29 -6.86 9.12 -7.70
CA VAL A 29 -6.11 8.01 -8.32
C VAL A 29 -4.66 8.39 -8.58
N ALA A 30 -4.39 9.62 -9.01
CA ALA A 30 -3.04 10.06 -9.36
C ALA A 30 -2.12 10.06 -8.13
N THR A 31 -2.63 10.47 -6.97
CA THR A 31 -1.89 10.39 -5.71
C THR A 31 -1.82 8.96 -5.18
N ILE A 32 -2.88 8.15 -5.34
CA ILE A 32 -2.91 6.75 -4.87
C ILE A 32 -1.92 5.87 -5.64
N ALA A 33 -1.78 6.09 -6.95
CA ALA A 33 -0.85 5.32 -7.79
C ALA A 33 0.62 5.64 -7.51
N ARG A 34 0.90 6.80 -6.90
CA ARG A 34 2.27 7.22 -6.55
C ARG A 34 2.68 6.58 -5.23
N ASP A 35 3.57 5.62 -5.34
CA ASP A 35 4.20 4.93 -4.22
C ASP A 35 5.23 5.77 -3.47
N ASN A 36 5.38 7.05 -3.79
CA ASN A 36 6.19 8.00 -3.01
C ASN A 36 5.37 9.12 -2.36
N CYS A 37 4.04 9.08 -2.47
CA CYS A 37 3.17 10.05 -1.80
C CYS A 37 2.82 9.65 -0.36
N CYS A 38 3.01 8.39 0.04
CA CYS A 38 2.81 7.97 1.43
C CYS A 38 4.11 8.12 2.25
N GLU A 39 4.00 8.08 3.58
CA GLU A 39 5.16 8.21 4.48
C GLU A 39 6.20 7.11 4.25
N LEU A 40 5.75 5.87 4.05
CA LEU A 40 6.61 4.73 3.75
C LEU A 40 7.37 4.93 2.44
N GLY A 41 6.66 5.29 1.38
CA GLY A 41 7.20 5.62 0.07
C GLY A 41 8.30 6.66 0.11
N ARG A 42 8.03 7.82 0.71
CA ARG A 42 9.03 8.90 0.84
C ARG A 42 10.29 8.44 1.56
N TRP A 43 10.13 7.63 2.61
CA TRP A 43 11.27 7.11 3.36
C TRP A 43 12.05 6.06 2.57
N LEU A 44 11.37 5.17 1.84
CA LEU A 44 11.98 4.18 0.96
C LEU A 44 12.80 4.84 -0.15
N GLU A 45 12.40 6.00 -0.69
CA GLU A 45 13.19 6.73 -1.69
C GLU A 45 14.33 7.58 -1.11
N SER A 46 14.33 7.81 0.21
CA SER A 46 15.23 8.75 0.86
C SER A 46 16.19 8.04 1.84
N GLU A 47 16.10 8.37 3.13
CA GLU A 47 16.96 7.82 4.19
C GLU A 47 16.95 6.29 4.23
N GLY A 48 15.78 5.65 4.03
CA GLY A 48 15.66 4.20 4.02
C GLY A 48 16.54 3.56 2.94
N HIS A 49 16.60 4.15 1.74
CA HIS A 49 17.46 3.67 0.67
C HIS A 49 18.94 3.76 1.04
N ILE A 50 19.36 4.88 1.62
CA ILE A 50 20.76 5.11 1.98
C ILE A 50 21.22 4.13 3.07
N ILE A 51 20.40 3.94 4.10
CA ILE A 51 20.80 3.12 5.26
C ILE A 51 20.59 1.62 4.99
N TYR A 52 19.49 1.25 4.34
CA TYR A 52 19.03 -0.15 4.25
C TYR A 52 18.92 -0.68 2.82
N GLY A 53 19.23 0.11 1.79
CA GLY A 53 19.06 -0.28 0.38
C GLY A 53 19.85 -1.53 -0.04
N TYR A 54 20.89 -1.88 0.72
CA TYR A 54 21.65 -3.11 0.51
C TYR A 54 20.94 -4.38 1.02
N LEU A 55 19.95 -4.25 1.91
CA LEU A 55 19.20 -5.37 2.46
C LEU A 55 18.23 -5.94 1.44
N GLU A 56 18.14 -7.27 1.39
CA GLU A 56 17.17 -7.93 0.51
C GLU A 56 15.73 -7.69 0.99
N SER A 57 15.51 -7.63 2.31
CA SER A 57 14.20 -7.26 2.88
C SER A 57 13.76 -5.85 2.47
N PHE A 58 14.69 -4.93 2.29
CA PHE A 58 14.41 -3.57 1.81
C PHE A 58 13.90 -3.59 0.37
N LYS A 59 14.60 -4.29 -0.53
CA LYS A 59 14.18 -4.43 -1.94
C LYS A 59 12.83 -5.12 -2.08
N GLN A 60 12.58 -6.14 -1.26
CA GLN A 60 11.28 -6.81 -1.18
C GLN A 60 10.18 -5.87 -0.67
N CYS A 61 10.46 -5.06 0.34
CA CYS A 61 9.54 -4.05 0.85
C CYS A 61 9.21 -3.00 -0.22
N SER A 62 10.22 -2.50 -0.93
CA SER A 62 10.01 -1.52 -2.01
C SER A 62 9.16 -2.10 -3.13
N THR A 63 9.46 -3.32 -3.59
CA THR A 63 8.67 -4.01 -4.63
C THR A 63 7.23 -4.24 -4.19
N ALA A 64 7.02 -4.74 -2.97
CA ALA A 64 5.68 -4.98 -2.43
C ALA A 64 4.88 -3.68 -2.26
N HIS A 65 5.56 -2.58 -1.91
CA HIS A 65 4.96 -1.26 -1.76
C HIS A 65 4.45 -0.70 -3.08
N THR A 66 5.29 -0.72 -4.13
CA THR A 66 4.88 -0.30 -5.48
C THR A 66 3.69 -1.13 -5.97
N HIS A 67 3.73 -2.45 -5.80
CA HIS A 67 2.63 -3.34 -6.19
C HIS A 67 1.34 -3.03 -5.43
N PHE A 68 1.41 -2.75 -4.13
CA PHE A 68 0.25 -2.32 -3.33
C PHE A 68 -0.40 -1.06 -3.90
N HIS A 69 0.38 -0.02 -4.19
CA HIS A 69 -0.14 1.24 -4.72
C HIS A 69 -0.74 1.09 -6.12
N HIS A 70 -0.19 0.20 -6.97
CA HIS A 70 -0.80 -0.14 -8.25
C HIS A 70 -2.17 -0.83 -8.09
N GLU A 71 -2.30 -1.83 -7.22
CA GLU A 71 -3.60 -2.48 -6.98
C GLU A 71 -4.60 -1.53 -6.33
N ALA A 72 -4.16 -0.67 -5.42
CA ALA A 72 -4.97 0.38 -4.80
C ALA A 72 -5.49 1.38 -5.85
N ALA A 73 -4.66 1.78 -6.82
CA ALA A 73 -5.06 2.68 -7.89
C ALA A 73 -6.15 2.05 -8.78
N LYS A 74 -6.02 0.77 -9.14
CA LYS A 74 -7.05 0.05 -9.92
C LYS A 74 -8.41 0.04 -9.21
N VAL A 75 -8.43 -0.16 -7.89
CA VAL A 75 -9.67 -0.07 -7.09
C VAL A 75 -10.25 1.35 -7.18
N ALA A 76 -9.43 2.37 -6.95
CA ALA A 76 -9.86 3.78 -7.03
C ALA A 76 -10.38 4.17 -8.43
N GLU A 77 -9.79 3.62 -9.50
CA GLU A 77 -10.27 3.79 -10.87
C GLU A 77 -11.67 3.22 -11.07
N GLN A 78 -11.96 2.01 -10.58
CA GLN A 78 -13.32 1.45 -10.65
C GLN A 78 -14.34 2.27 -9.86
N ILE A 79 -13.95 2.76 -8.67
CA ILE A 79 -14.80 3.66 -7.86
C ILE A 79 -15.10 4.95 -8.66
N ASN A 80 -14.09 5.56 -9.26
CA ASN A 80 -14.24 6.79 -10.05
C ASN A 80 -15.06 6.57 -11.34
N ALA A 81 -15.00 5.37 -11.92
CA ALA A 81 -15.83 4.93 -13.04
C ALA A 81 -17.26 4.54 -12.62
N GLN A 82 -17.59 4.63 -11.33
CA GLN A 82 -18.89 4.26 -10.75
C GLN A 82 -19.23 2.76 -10.87
N HIS A 83 -18.21 1.91 -11.10
CA HIS A 83 -18.29 0.45 -11.10
C HIS A 83 -18.18 -0.10 -9.67
N PHE A 84 -19.18 0.23 -8.84
CA PHE A 84 -19.11 -0.01 -7.39
C PHE A 84 -19.17 -1.48 -7.00
N GLU A 85 -19.90 -2.31 -7.76
CA GLU A 85 -19.97 -3.76 -7.50
C GLU A 85 -18.62 -4.43 -7.79
N GLU A 86 -17.98 -4.06 -8.90
CA GLU A 86 -16.62 -4.49 -9.24
C GLU A 86 -15.60 -4.03 -8.21
N ALA A 87 -15.69 -2.77 -7.75
CA ALA A 87 -14.82 -2.23 -6.72
C ALA A 87 -14.93 -3.00 -5.39
N GLU A 88 -16.14 -3.41 -4.97
CA GLU A 88 -16.34 -4.26 -3.78
C GLU A 88 -15.68 -5.64 -3.95
N VAL A 89 -15.80 -6.26 -5.12
CA VAL A 89 -15.13 -7.54 -5.43
C VAL A 89 -13.61 -7.36 -5.36
N MET A 90 -13.09 -6.25 -5.90
CA MET A 90 -11.65 -5.98 -5.91
C MET A 90 -11.06 -5.75 -4.52
N ILE A 91 -11.84 -5.33 -3.52
CA ILE A 91 -11.39 -5.25 -2.11
C ILE A 91 -11.78 -6.48 -1.28
N GLY A 92 -12.37 -7.50 -1.90
CA GLY A 92 -12.76 -8.76 -1.29
C GLY A 92 -11.59 -9.56 -0.73
N ILE A 93 -11.89 -10.60 0.06
CA ILE A 93 -10.85 -11.51 0.54
C ILE A 93 -10.28 -12.28 -0.66
N HIS A 94 -8.96 -12.51 -0.68
CA HIS A 94 -8.25 -13.18 -1.78
C HIS A 94 -8.18 -12.42 -3.11
N SER A 95 -8.68 -11.17 -3.18
CA SER A 95 -8.47 -10.32 -4.34
C SER A 95 -7.00 -9.95 -4.52
N GLU A 96 -6.65 -9.37 -5.67
CA GLU A 96 -5.27 -8.88 -5.92
C GLU A 96 -4.90 -7.76 -4.93
N PHE A 97 -5.84 -6.87 -4.60
CA PHE A 97 -5.62 -5.87 -3.55
C PHE A 97 -5.39 -6.49 -2.17
N ASP A 98 -6.17 -7.50 -1.76
CA ASP A 98 -5.98 -8.19 -0.48
C ASP A 98 -4.61 -8.89 -0.41
N LYS A 99 -4.19 -9.56 -1.50
CA LYS A 99 -2.86 -10.16 -1.61
C LYS A 99 -1.76 -9.11 -1.49
N ALA A 100 -1.89 -7.99 -2.20
CA ALA A 100 -0.91 -6.91 -2.17
C ALA A 100 -0.83 -6.24 -0.79
N SER A 101 -1.97 -5.98 -0.15
CA SER A 101 -2.07 -5.43 1.20
C SER A 101 -1.39 -6.33 2.25
N ARG A 102 -1.61 -7.65 2.17
CA ARG A 102 -0.91 -8.61 3.04
C ARG A 102 0.58 -8.66 2.74
N ALA A 103 0.97 -8.62 1.47
CA ALA A 103 2.37 -8.69 1.06
C ALA A 103 3.19 -7.50 1.57
N VAL A 104 2.68 -6.26 1.42
CA VAL A 104 3.38 -5.06 1.92
C VAL A 104 3.51 -5.08 3.44
N ASN A 105 2.47 -5.49 4.17
CA ASN A 105 2.53 -5.61 5.63
C ASN A 105 3.59 -6.62 6.09
N ILE A 106 3.65 -7.80 5.46
CA ILE A 106 4.68 -8.81 5.75
C ILE A 106 6.07 -8.27 5.43
N ALA A 107 6.24 -7.56 4.32
CA ALA A 107 7.53 -7.01 3.92
C ALA A 107 8.01 -5.92 4.88
N ILE A 108 7.12 -5.04 5.34
CA ILE A 108 7.43 -4.03 6.37
C ILE A 108 7.88 -4.71 7.68
N ILE A 109 7.19 -5.75 8.12
CA ILE A 109 7.56 -6.49 9.34
C ILE A 109 8.96 -7.10 9.20
N LYS A 110 9.26 -7.72 8.06
CA LYS A 110 10.57 -8.32 7.78
C LYS A 110 11.68 -7.26 7.77
N LEU A 111 11.48 -6.16 7.06
CA LEU A 111 12.45 -5.06 7.00
C LEU A 111 12.70 -4.48 8.40
N ARG A 112 11.63 -4.25 9.19
CA ARG A 112 11.76 -3.79 10.57
C ARG A 112 12.58 -4.76 11.41
N ALA A 113 12.31 -6.06 11.32
CA ALA A 113 13.02 -7.07 12.10
C ALA A 113 14.52 -7.10 11.77
N GLU A 114 14.88 -7.02 10.48
CA GLU A 114 16.28 -7.00 10.06
C GLU A 114 16.99 -5.68 10.41
N ALA A 115 16.29 -4.55 10.26
CA ALA A 115 16.80 -3.22 10.59
C ALA A 115 17.05 -3.02 12.10
N LEU A 116 16.40 -3.79 12.98
CA LEU A 116 16.62 -3.75 14.43
C LEU A 116 17.80 -4.60 14.91
N VAL A 117 18.37 -5.44 14.03
CA VAL A 117 19.49 -6.35 14.35
C VAL A 117 20.82 -5.82 13.81
N LYS A 118 20.79 -4.76 12.99
CA LYS A 118 21.95 -4.13 12.34
C LYS A 118 22.21 -2.75 12.93
#